data_AF-S7X161-F1
#
_entry.id   AF-S7X161-F1
#
_cell.length_a   1.000
_cell.length_b   1.000
_cell.length_c   1.000
_cell.angle_alpha   90.00
_cell.angle_beta   90.00
_cell.angle_gamma   90.00
#
_symmetry.space_group_name_H-M   'P 1'
#
loop_
_entity.id
_entity.type
_entity.pdbx_description
1 polymer ?
#
loop_
_entity_poly.entity_id
_entity_poly.type
_entity_poly.pdbx_seq_one_letter_code
_entity_poly.pdbx_strand_id
1 'polypeptide(L)'
;MIALKSIIDTLTIEEQQKFVNYLQQKNKRKDTKNIQLFKVLAYSNDDSKNICNQLYKVENCNAYHALRKRLFQSLIDFTANKNLEDESSIDIQVIKYILASRTFLLQKNMRSHIKF
;
A
#
# COMPACT_ATOMS: atom_id res chain seq x y z
N MET A 1 -1.78 -13.71 -2.11
CA MET A 1 -1.99 -12.89 -0.89
C MET A 1 -0.91 -11.81 -0.88
N ILE A 2 -1.21 -10.54 -0.59
CA ILE A 2 -0.20 -9.46 -0.62
C ILE A 2 0.84 -9.73 0.48
N ALA A 3 2.11 -9.84 0.10
CA ALA A 3 3.25 -10.04 0.99
C ALA A 3 3.61 -8.71 1.68
N LEU A 4 2.73 -8.25 2.57
CA LEU A 4 2.86 -6.94 3.20
C LEU A 4 4.15 -6.80 4.01
N LYS A 5 4.55 -7.89 4.68
CA LYS A 5 5.77 -7.95 5.49
C LYS A 5 7.01 -7.72 4.63
N SER A 6 7.15 -8.41 3.50
CA SER A 6 8.32 -8.23 2.63
C SER A 6 8.49 -6.80 2.13
N ILE A 7 7.39 -6.06 1.95
CA ILE A 7 7.43 -4.64 1.56
C ILE A 7 7.84 -3.76 2.75
N ILE A 8 7.35 -4.07 3.95
CA ILE A 8 7.75 -3.35 5.17
C ILE A 8 9.24 -3.57 5.45
N ASP A 9 9.74 -4.78 5.21
CA ASP A 9 11.13 -5.15 5.40
C ASP A 9 12.07 -4.43 4.42
N THR A 10 11.57 -3.89 3.29
CA THR A 10 12.39 -3.04 2.39
C THR A 10 12.54 -1.60 2.89
N LEU A 11 11.77 -1.18 3.90
CA LEU A 11 11.82 0.17 4.44
C LEU A 11 12.91 0.27 5.52
N THR A 12 13.69 1.34 5.45
CA THR A 12 14.60 1.73 6.54
C THR A 12 13.82 2.08 7.81
N ILE A 13 14.49 2.04 8.97
CA ILE A 13 13.87 2.41 10.25
C ILE A 13 13.28 3.83 10.21
N GLU A 14 13.98 4.77 9.55
CA GLU A 14 13.49 6.14 9.37
C GLU A 14 12.21 6.18 8.52
N GLU A 15 12.16 5.44 7.42
CA GLU A 15 10.96 5.34 6.59
C GLU A 15 9.79 4.68 7.31
N GLN A 16 10.05 3.65 8.13
CA GLN A 16 9.03 3.04 8.97
C GLN A 16 8.46 4.05 9.97
N GLN A 17 9.30 4.89 10.58
CA GLN A 17 8.86 5.97 11.47
C GLN A 17 8.04 7.04 10.73
N LYS A 18 8.52 7.51 9.58
CA LYS A 18 7.79 8.45 8.71
C LYS A 18 6.44 7.88 8.29
N PHE A 19 6.38 6.60 7.96
CA PHE A 19 5.13 5.94 7.60
C PHE A 19 4.15 5.85 8.77
N VAL A 20 4.62 5.58 10.00
CA VAL A 20 3.77 5.61 11.19
C VAL A 20 3.19 7.02 11.40
N ASN A 21 4.01 8.07 11.24
CA ASN A 21 3.54 9.46 11.34
C ASN A 21 2.51 9.80 10.25
N TYR A 22 2.75 9.36 9.01
CA TYR A 22 1.79 9.48 7.91
C TYR A 22 0.45 8.82 8.25
N LEU A 23 0.47 7.59 8.80
CA LEU A 23 -0.75 6.90 9.23
C LEU A 23 -1.47 7.68 10.36
N GLN A 24 -0.74 8.21 11.33
CA GLN A 24 -1.31 9.01 12.42
C GLN A 24 -2.02 10.26 11.91
N GLN A 25 -1.44 10.97 10.93
CA GLN A 25 -2.04 12.15 10.32
C GLN A 25 -3.25 11.80 9.45
N LYS A 26 -3.18 10.71 8.67
CA LYS A 26 -4.28 10.22 7.81
C LYS A 26 -5.48 9.72 8.62
N ASN A 27 -5.23 9.17 9.80
CA ASN A 27 -6.25 8.58 10.65
C ASN A 27 -7.04 9.66 11.42
N LYS A 28 -8.35 9.70 11.22
CA LYS A 28 -9.25 10.57 12.02
C LYS A 28 -9.34 10.18 13.50
N ARG A 29 -9.02 8.93 13.84
CA ARG A 29 -9.10 8.36 15.19
C ARG A 29 -7.73 7.89 15.67
N LYS A 30 -7.42 8.14 16.95
CA LYS A 30 -6.13 7.78 17.58
C LYS A 30 -5.96 6.27 17.81
N ASP A 31 -7.04 5.52 17.99
CA ASP A 31 -7.07 4.07 18.30
C ASP A 31 -7.12 3.18 17.05
N THR A 32 -6.35 3.52 16.02
CA THR A 32 -6.48 2.93 14.69
C THR A 32 -5.64 1.66 14.53
N LYS A 33 -6.32 0.52 14.29
CA LYS A 33 -5.72 -0.81 14.12
C LYS A 33 -4.70 -0.93 12.97
N ASN A 34 -4.66 0.02 12.03
CA ASN A 34 -3.67 0.00 10.94
C ASN A 34 -2.23 0.24 11.44
N ILE A 35 -2.05 1.14 12.42
CA ILE A 35 -0.75 1.39 13.05
C ILE A 35 -0.33 0.15 13.87
N GLN A 36 -1.27 -0.46 14.59
CA GLN A 36 -1.02 -1.69 15.33
C GLN A 36 -0.59 -2.82 14.39
N LEU A 37 -1.33 -3.04 13.30
CA LEU A 37 -0.99 -4.03 12.29
C LEU A 37 0.39 -3.78 11.68
N PHE A 38 0.72 -2.53 11.35
CA PHE A 38 2.05 -2.19 10.83
C PHE A 38 3.15 -2.55 11.82
N LYS A 39 3.01 -2.16 13.10
CA LYS A 39 3.99 -2.49 14.14
C LYS A 39 4.17 -3.99 14.33
N VAL A 40 3.07 -4.74 14.38
CA VAL A 40 3.14 -6.20 14.51
C VAL A 40 3.85 -6.81 13.30
N LEU A 41 3.55 -6.36 12.07
CA LEU A 41 4.21 -6.86 10.87
C LEU A 41 5.70 -6.49 10.79
N ALA A 42 6.09 -5.30 11.27
CA ALA A 42 7.46 -4.81 11.25
C ALA A 42 8.36 -5.45 12.32
N TYR A 43 7.81 -5.71 13.51
CA TYR A 43 8.61 -6.08 14.69
C TYR A 43 8.35 -7.49 15.21
N SER A 44 7.36 -8.21 14.69
CA SER A 44 7.08 -9.59 15.09
C SER A 44 7.22 -10.58 13.94
N ASN A 45 7.48 -11.83 14.30
CA ASN A 45 7.42 -12.99 13.40
C ASN A 45 6.12 -13.78 13.57
N ASP A 46 5.06 -13.13 14.07
CA ASP A 46 3.80 -13.81 14.34
C ASP A 46 3.11 -14.25 13.04
N ASP A 47 2.52 -15.44 13.10
CA ASP A 47 1.70 -15.96 12.02
C ASP A 47 0.43 -15.13 11.85
N SER A 48 -0.08 -15.11 10.61
CA SER A 48 -1.25 -14.30 10.26
C SER A 48 -2.48 -14.55 11.14
N LYS A 49 -2.65 -15.76 11.70
CA LYS A 49 -3.73 -16.08 12.64
C LYS A 49 -3.52 -15.42 14.01
N ASN A 50 -2.31 -15.45 14.53
CA ASN A 50 -1.94 -14.80 15.78
C ASN A 50 -2.11 -13.29 15.69
N ILE A 51 -1.68 -12.67 14.58
CA ILE A 51 -1.88 -11.24 14.34
C ILE A 51 -3.37 -10.89 14.31
N CYS A 52 -4.20 -11.71 13.64
CA CYS A 52 -5.65 -11.49 13.60
C CYS A 52 -6.26 -11.52 15.01
N ASN A 53 -5.89 -12.53 15.81
CA ASN A 53 -6.37 -12.71 17.17
C ASN A 53 -5.90 -11.59 18.11
N GLN A 54 -4.65 -11.12 17.98
CA GLN A 54 -4.14 -9.97 18.74
C GLN A 54 -4.92 -8.69 18.45
N LEU A 55 -5.30 -8.45 17.19
CA LEU A 55 -5.96 -7.20 16.78
C LEU A 55 -7.47 -7.19 17.05
N TYR A 56 -8.13 -8.34 16.94
CA TYR A 56 -9.59 -8.43 16.99
C TYR A 56 -10.14 -9.24 18.17
N LYS A 57 -9.28 -9.94 18.93
CA LYS A 57 -9.63 -10.87 20.05
C LYS A 57 -10.56 -12.03 19.66
N VAL A 58 -10.95 -12.09 18.40
CA VAL A 58 -11.82 -13.09 17.76
C VAL A 58 -11.26 -13.32 16.37
N GLU A 59 -11.42 -14.52 15.82
CA GLU A 59 -11.03 -14.86 14.45
C GLU A 59 -11.91 -14.12 13.41
N ASN A 60 -11.70 -12.81 13.26
CA ASN A 60 -12.38 -12.00 12.25
C ASN A 60 -11.50 -11.82 11.01
N CYS A 61 -11.35 -12.91 10.25
CA CYS A 61 -10.53 -12.95 9.04
C CYS A 61 -10.94 -11.87 8.03
N ASN A 62 -12.23 -11.60 7.87
CA ASN A 62 -12.74 -10.59 6.93
C ASN A 62 -12.26 -9.19 7.29
N ALA A 63 -12.41 -8.79 8.57
CA ALA A 63 -11.96 -7.49 9.03
C ALA A 63 -10.44 -7.34 8.90
N TYR A 64 -9.69 -8.40 9.21
CA TYR A 64 -8.24 -8.44 9.10
C TYR A 64 -7.77 -8.34 7.63
N HIS A 65 -8.37 -9.07 6.69
CA HIS A 65 -8.05 -8.97 5.26
C HIS A 65 -8.36 -7.58 4.71
N ALA A 66 -9.49 -6.98 5.10
CA ALA A 66 -9.84 -5.62 4.73
C ALA A 66 -8.82 -4.60 5.31
N LEU A 67 -8.38 -4.81 6.55
CA LEU A 67 -7.36 -3.97 7.19
C LEU A 67 -6.00 -4.08 6.47
N ARG A 68 -5.57 -5.30 6.10
CA ARG A 68 -4.35 -5.51 5.30
C ARG A 68 -4.41 -4.79 3.96
N LYS A 69 -5.54 -4.90 3.25
CA LYS A 69 -5.74 -4.22 1.96
C LYS A 69 -5.66 -2.69 2.11
N ARG A 70 -6.27 -2.15 3.16
CA ARG A 70 -6.20 -0.70 3.46
C ARG A 70 -4.80 -0.24 3.85
N LEU A 71 -4.06 -1.06 4.61
CA LEU A 71 -2.68 -0.77 4.98
C LEU A 71 -1.77 -0.79 3.74
N PHE A 72 -1.97 -1.76 2.84
CA PHE A 72 -1.25 -1.81 1.56
C PHE A 72 -1.49 -0.57 0.71
N GLN A 73 -2.76 -0.14 0.57
CA GLN A 73 -3.07 1.08 -0.16
C GLN A 73 -2.38 2.30 0.47
N SER A 74 -2.35 2.38 1.80
CA SER A 74 -1.69 3.48 2.49
C SER A 74 -0.17 3.47 2.29
N LEU A 75 0.46 2.29 2.19
CA LEU A 75 1.88 2.16 1.82
C LEU A 75 2.12 2.68 0.39
N ILE A 76 1.29 2.31 -0.58
CA ILE A 76 1.39 2.83 -1.95
C ILE A 76 1.31 4.36 -1.95
N ASP A 77 0.30 4.91 -1.29
CA ASP A 77 0.10 6.37 -1.24
C ASP A 77 1.31 7.07 -0.60
N PHE A 78 1.86 6.51 0.48
CA PHE A 78 3.04 7.06 1.16
C PHE A 78 4.29 7.03 0.26
N THR A 79 4.59 5.90 -0.36
CA THR A 79 5.75 5.75 -1.24
C THR A 79 5.63 6.65 -2.48
N ALA A 80 4.44 6.73 -3.06
CA ALA A 80 4.20 7.60 -4.21
C ALA A 80 4.39 9.08 -3.85
N ASN A 81 3.86 9.54 -2.72
CA ASN A 81 4.02 10.92 -2.26
C ASN A 81 5.49 11.26 -2.00
N LYS A 82 6.23 10.36 -1.34
CA LYS A 82 7.67 10.55 -1.09
C LYS A 82 8.44 10.74 -2.41
N ASN A 83 8.23 9.87 -3.39
CA ASN A 83 8.98 9.93 -4.65
C ASN A 83 8.60 11.12 -5.54
N LEU A 84 7.38 11.64 -5.41
CA LEU A 84 6.92 12.82 -6.16
C LEU A 84 7.43 14.13 -5.55
N GLU A 85 7.65 14.19 -4.24
CA GLU A 85 8.26 15.35 -3.56
C GLU A 85 9.73 15.56 -3.98
N ASP A 86 10.44 14.48 -4.29
CA ASP A 86 11.85 14.52 -4.70
C ASP A 86 12.08 14.93 -6.19
N GLU A 87 11.01 15.32 -6.92
CA GLU A 87 11.03 15.74 -8.35
C GLU A 87 12.00 14.94 -9.26
N SER A 88 12.07 13.63 -9.03
CA SER A 88 12.92 12.74 -9.81
C SER A 88 12.45 12.67 -11.27
N SER A 89 13.31 13.10 -12.19
CA SER A 89 13.03 13.07 -13.63
C SER A 89 12.73 11.66 -14.16
N ILE A 90 13.25 10.64 -13.48
CA ILE A 90 13.02 9.22 -13.76
C ILE A 90 11.58 8.83 -13.41
N ASP A 91 11.07 9.22 -12.25
CA ASP A 91 9.71 8.90 -11.81
C ASP A 91 8.66 9.53 -12.74
N ILE A 92 8.90 10.78 -13.15
CA ILE A 92 8.07 11.46 -14.17
C ILE A 92 8.07 10.68 -15.49
N GLN A 93 9.23 10.16 -15.90
CA GLN A 93 9.35 9.38 -17.14
C GLN A 93 8.60 8.05 -17.05
N VAL A 94 8.64 7.35 -15.91
CA VAL A 94 7.85 6.13 -15.67
C VAL A 94 6.35 6.43 -15.76
N ILE A 95 5.88 7.52 -15.15
CA ILE A 95 4.47 7.93 -15.22
C ILE A 95 4.05 8.18 -16.68
N LYS A 96 4.87 8.89 -17.47
CA LYS A 96 4.61 9.12 -18.90
C LYS A 96 4.47 7.81 -19.66
N TYR A 97 5.35 6.83 -19.40
CA TYR A 97 5.26 5.51 -20.05
C TYR A 97 3.98 4.77 -19.70
N ILE A 98 3.58 4.74 -18.42
CA ILE A 98 2.34 4.09 -18.00
C ILE A 98 1.12 4.73 -18.68
N LEU A 99 1.08 6.07 -18.75
CA LEU A 99 0.01 6.81 -19.43
C LEU A 99 -0.05 6.52 -20.93
N ALA A 100 1.11 6.47 -21.59
CA ALA A 100 1.21 6.11 -23.01
C ALA A 100 0.74 4.68 -23.25
N SER A 101 1.21 3.71 -22.46
CA SER A 101 0.79 2.30 -22.55
C SER A 101 -0.72 2.13 -22.40
N ARG A 102 -1.33 2.79 -21.40
CA ARG A 102 -2.79 2.77 -21.20
C ARG A 102 -3.51 3.33 -22.43
N THR A 103 -3.06 4.46 -22.95
CA THR A 103 -3.65 5.11 -24.12
C THR A 103 -3.58 4.20 -25.35
N PHE A 104 -2.42 3.63 -25.66
CA PHE A 104 -2.24 2.76 -26.82
C PHE A 104 -3.04 1.45 -26.71
N LEU A 105 -3.15 0.87 -25.51
CA LEU A 105 -3.97 -0.32 -25.29
C LEU A 105 -5.45 -0.03 -25.55
N LEU A 106 -5.97 1.09 -25.05
CA LEU A 106 -7.36 1.51 -25.29
C LEU A 106 -7.60 1.79 -26.78
N GLN A 107 -6.67 2.48 -27.46
CA GLN A 107 -6.77 2.76 -28.90
C GLN A 107 -6.74 1.49 -29.75
N LYS A 108 -5.91 0.49 -29.41
CA LYS A 108 -5.91 -0.81 -30.09
C LYS A 108 -7.26 -1.50 -29.97
N ASN A 109 -7.87 -1.47 -28.78
CA ASN A 109 -9.18 -2.05 -28.54
C ASN A 109 -10.31 -1.29 -29.26
N MET A 110 -10.19 0.04 -29.44
CA MET A 110 -11.13 0.81 -30.26
C MET A 110 -10.98 0.53 -31.76
N ARG A 111 -9.75 0.32 -32.26
CA ARG A 111 -9.52 -0.03 -33.68
C ARG A 111 -10.13 -1.39 -34.06
N SER A 112 -10.15 -2.37 -33.14
CA SER A 112 -10.81 -3.66 -33.39
C SER A 112 -12.35 -3.60 -33.38
N HIS A 113 -12.94 -2.51 -32.89
CA HIS A 113 -14.40 -2.33 -32.80
C HIS A 113 -14.99 -1.47 -33.93
N ILE A 114 -14.17 -0.89 -34.80
CA ILE A 114 -14.63 -0.24 -36.03
C ILE A 114 -14.57 -1.29 -37.15
N LYS A 115 -15.68 -2.01 -37.35
CA LYS A 115 -15.92 -2.74 -38.60
C LYS A 115 -16.52 -1.76 -39.59
N PHE A 116 -15.80 -1.48 -40.67
CA PHE A 116 -16.38 -0.92 -41.89
C PHE A 116 -17.22 -1.99 -42.59
#